data_AF-A0A9X8BXU2-F1
#
_entry.id   AF-A0A9X8BXU2-F1
#
_cell.length_a   1.000
_cell.length_b   1.000
_cell.length_c   1.000
_cell.angle_alpha   90.00
_cell.angle_beta   90.00
_cell.angle_gamma   90.00
#
_symmetry.space_group_name_H-M   'P 1'
#
loop_
_entity.id
_entity.type
_entity.pdbx_description
1 polymer ?
#
loop_
_entity_poly.entity_id
_entity_poly.type
_entity_poly.pdbx_seq_one_letter_code
_entity_poly.pdbx_strand_id
1 'polypeptide(L)'
;MEQEKYNEAIFWFKLATEVPMATESPFHSPASYTWLPYLQMCICYSRLGEQDKAYYYNELAASYVPNNAAIEYNRKYFRGVFDKPYKA
;
A
#
# COMPACT_ATOMS: atom_id res chain seq x y z
N MET A 1 -4.27 -17.86 9.95
CA MET A 1 -3.48 -18.24 8.77
C MET A 1 -3.34 -17.13 7.72
N GLU A 2 -4.37 -16.62 7.04
CA GLU A 2 -4.17 -15.55 6.04
C GLU A 2 -3.87 -14.17 6.66
N GLN A 3 -4.52 -13.83 7.78
CA GLN A 3 -4.28 -12.56 8.50
C GLN A 3 -2.85 -12.44 9.04
N GLU A 4 -2.26 -13.55 9.48
CA GLU A 4 -0.87 -13.58 9.95
C GLU A 4 0.10 -13.21 8.83
N LYS A 5 -0.13 -13.70 7.61
CA LYS A 5 0.71 -13.39 6.45
C LYS A 5 0.62 -11.93 6.03
N TYR A 6 -0.53 -11.28 6.19
CA TYR A 6 -0.65 -9.86 5.86
C TYR A 6 0.10 -8.96 6.84
N ASN A 7 0.06 -9.27 8.13
CA ASN A 7 0.83 -8.52 9.14
C ASN A 7 2.34 -8.67 8.93
N GLU A 8 2.81 -9.87 8.61
CA GLU A 8 4.22 -10.12 8.24
C GLU A 8 4.61 -9.39 6.95
N ALA A 9 3.75 -9.42 5.93
CA ALA A 9 4.00 -8.71 4.68
C ALA A 9 4.10 -7.19 4.91
N ILE A 10 3.18 -6.62 5.70
CA ILE A 10 3.21 -5.20 6.10
C ILE A 10 4.54 -4.86 6.78
N PHE A 11 5.01 -5.71 7.70
CA PHE A 11 6.29 -5.50 8.38
C PHE A 11 7.44 -5.38 7.37
N TRP A 12 7.55 -6.32 6.42
CA TRP A 12 8.61 -6.31 5.42
C TRP A 12 8.50 -5.14 4.44
N PHE A 13 7.29 -4.78 4.01
CA PHE A 13 7.08 -3.62 3.12
C PHE A 13 7.42 -2.32 3.81
N LYS A 14 7.07 -2.17 5.09
CA LYS A 14 7.46 -1.00 5.87
C LYS A 14 8.98 -0.90 5.97
N LEU A 15 9.64 -2.00 6.31
CA LEU A 15 11.11 -2.05 6.38
C LEU A 15 11.75 -1.68 5.04
N ALA A 16 11.21 -2.15 3.91
CA ALA A 16 11.70 -1.82 2.58
C ALA A 16 11.67 -0.30 2.28
N THR A 17 10.78 0.46 2.93
CA THR A 17 10.71 1.93 2.79
C THR A 17 11.63 2.69 3.74
N GLU A 18 12.11 2.04 4.81
CA GLU A 18 13.01 2.64 5.80
C GLU A 18 14.49 2.39 5.48
N VAL A 19 14.78 1.33 4.71
CA VAL A 19 16.15 0.98 4.31
C VAL A 19 16.65 1.94 3.22
N PRO A 20 17.87 2.47 3.34
CA PRO A 20 18.45 3.32 2.30
C PRO A 20 18.58 2.56 0.97
N MET A 21 18.26 3.24 -0.12
CA MET A 21 18.39 2.66 -1.46
C MET A 21 19.83 2.25 -1.70
N ALA A 22 20.05 0.99 -2.09
CA ALA A 22 21.38 0.49 -2.42
C ALA A 22 21.84 1.13 -3.74
N THR A 23 22.67 2.17 -3.66
CA THR A 23 23.21 2.90 -4.81
C THR A 23 24.27 2.11 -5.58
N GLU A 24 24.84 1.06 -4.99
CA GLU A 24 25.99 0.34 -5.55
C GLU A 24 25.64 -0.90 -6.37
N SER A 25 24.36 -1.29 -6.41
CA SER A 25 23.90 -2.44 -7.19
C SER A 25 23.21 -1.99 -8.47
N PRO A 26 23.59 -2.50 -9.66
CA PRO A 26 22.87 -2.22 -10.90
C PRO A 26 21.49 -2.88 -10.98
N PHE A 27 21.13 -3.74 -10.03
CA PHE A 27 19.87 -4.48 -9.98
C PHE A 27 18.88 -3.92 -8.95
N HIS A 28 18.78 -2.59 -8.81
CA HIS A 28 17.76 -1.97 -7.97
C HIS A 28 16.64 -1.35 -8.81
N SER A 29 15.39 -1.52 -8.36
CA SER A 29 14.24 -0.81 -8.91
C SER A 29 13.86 0.32 -7.95
N PRO A 30 13.93 1.60 -8.36
CA PRO A 30 13.51 2.72 -7.52
C PRO A 30 12.07 2.60 -7.01
N ALA A 31 11.20 1.89 -7.75
CA ALA A 31 9.83 1.61 -7.36
C ALA A 31 9.75 0.78 -6.07
N SER A 32 10.68 -0.15 -5.85
CA SER A 32 10.71 -1.05 -4.70
C SER A 32 11.02 -0.36 -3.36
N TYR A 33 11.45 0.90 -3.39
CA TYR A 33 11.74 1.72 -2.21
C TYR A 33 10.79 2.91 -2.05
N THR A 34 9.90 3.12 -3.04
CA THR A 34 9.01 4.27 -3.07
C THR A 34 7.55 3.80 -3.07
N TRP A 35 6.87 3.83 -4.21
CA TRP A 35 5.42 3.62 -4.26
C TRP A 35 4.99 2.15 -4.16
N LEU A 36 5.83 1.20 -4.59
CA LEU A 36 5.40 -0.19 -4.69
C LEU A 36 5.14 -0.84 -3.32
N PRO A 37 6.01 -0.69 -2.30
CA PRO A 37 5.72 -1.20 -0.96
C PRO A 37 4.46 -0.57 -0.37
N TYR A 38 4.26 0.74 -0.53
CA TYR A 38 3.04 1.42 -0.06
C TYR A 38 1.77 0.87 -0.74
N LEU A 39 1.82 0.59 -2.04
CA LEU A 39 0.70 -0.02 -2.75
C LEU A 39 0.40 -1.44 -2.25
N GLN A 40 1.44 -2.23 -1.91
CA GLN A 40 1.24 -3.55 -1.31
C GLN A 40 0.66 -3.46 0.10
N MET A 41 1.14 -2.50 0.91
CA MET A 41 0.59 -2.24 2.25
C MET A 41 -0.88 -1.85 2.19
N CYS A 42 -1.29 -1.03 1.20
CA CYS A 42 -2.70 -0.73 0.95
C CYS A 42 -3.53 -2.01 0.80
N ILE A 43 -3.07 -2.97 -0.02
CA ILE A 43 -3.78 -4.24 -0.22
C ILE A 43 -3.85 -5.03 1.09
N CYS A 44 -2.74 -5.17 1.82
CA CYS A 44 -2.69 -5.91 3.08
C CYS A 44 -3.64 -5.31 4.13
N TYR A 45 -3.61 -4.00 4.35
CA TYR A 45 -4.52 -3.33 5.30
C TYR A 45 -5.98 -3.45 4.87
N SER A 46 -6.28 -3.34 3.58
CA SER A 46 -7.65 -3.51 3.07
C SER A 46 -8.17 -4.92 3.35
N ARG A 47 -7.31 -5.95 3.19
CA ARG A 47 -7.63 -7.35 3.49
C ARG A 47 -7.81 -7.62 4.98
N LEU A 48 -7.13 -6.87 5.85
CA LEU A 48 -7.29 -6.93 7.30
C LEU A 48 -8.53 -6.17 7.80
N GLY A 49 -9.24 -5.44 6.92
CA GLY A 49 -10.41 -4.65 7.30
C GLY A 49 -10.08 -3.22 7.75
N GLU A 50 -8.79 -2.85 7.78
CA GLU A 50 -8.32 -1.52 8.19
C GLU A 50 -8.35 -0.53 7.03
N GLN A 51 -9.56 -0.17 6.58
CA GLN A 51 -9.76 0.56 5.33
C GLN A 51 -9.17 1.97 5.33
N ASP A 52 -9.19 2.67 6.48
CA ASP A 52 -8.58 4.01 6.59
C ASP A 52 -7.06 3.96 6.39
N LYS A 53 -6.39 2.98 7.01
CA LYS A 53 -4.95 2.77 6.81
C LYS A 53 -4.65 2.35 5.38
N ALA A 54 -5.48 1.48 4.81
CA ALA A 54 -5.33 1.03 3.43
C ALA A 54 -5.39 2.22 2.46
N TYR A 55 -6.39 3.09 2.63
CA TYR A 55 -6.52 4.32 1.83
C TYR A 55 -5.34 5.26 2.05
N TYR A 56 -4.89 5.46 3.28
CA TYR A 56 -3.70 6.27 3.58
C TYR A 56 -2.47 5.81 2.79
N TYR A 57 -2.17 4.51 2.77
CA TYR A 57 -1.02 3.99 2.03
C TYR A 57 -1.21 4.06 0.50
N ASN A 58 -2.45 3.98 0.00
CA ASN A 58 -2.74 4.26 -1.40
C ASN A 58 -2.39 5.70 -1.79
N GLU A 59 -2.77 6.67 -0.97
CA GLU A 59 -2.48 8.08 -1.20
C GLU A 59 -0.98 8.39 -1.01
N LEU A 60 -0.31 7.70 -0.09
CA LEU A 60 1.13 7.79 0.05
C LEU A 60 1.84 7.27 -1.20
N ALA A 61 1.41 6.15 -1.78
CA ALA A 61 1.91 5.69 -3.09
C ALA A 61 1.64 6.73 -4.19
N ALA A 62 0.50 7.43 -4.15
CA ALA A 62 0.13 8.45 -5.12
C ALA A 62 1.03 9.68 -5.08
N SER A 63 1.62 10.00 -3.91
CA SER A 63 2.59 11.09 -3.80
C SER A 63 3.86 10.86 -4.63
N TYR A 64 4.19 9.60 -4.92
CA TYR A 64 5.34 9.22 -5.77
C TYR A 64 4.93 8.93 -7.22
N VAL A 65 3.75 8.33 -7.45
CA VAL A 65 3.29 7.94 -8.80
C VAL A 65 1.81 8.30 -9.02
N PRO A 66 1.46 9.58 -9.15
CA PRO A 66 0.07 10.04 -9.13
C PRO A 66 -0.80 9.49 -10.28
N ASN A 67 -0.20 9.13 -11.41
CA ASN A 67 -0.90 8.66 -12.61
C ASN A 67 -0.96 7.13 -12.74
N ASN A 68 -0.77 6.38 -11.64
CA ASN A 68 -0.80 4.92 -11.67
C ASN A 68 -2.23 4.38 -11.70
N ALA A 69 -2.53 3.49 -12.65
CA ALA A 69 -3.87 2.91 -12.83
C ALA A 69 -4.35 2.12 -11.60
N ALA A 70 -3.45 1.46 -10.86
CA ALA A 70 -3.81 0.73 -9.65
C ALA A 70 -4.25 1.67 -8.52
N ILE A 71 -3.62 2.85 -8.41
CA ILE A 71 -3.95 3.87 -7.42
C ILE A 71 -5.34 4.43 -7.69
N GLU A 72 -5.63 4.76 -8.95
CA GLU A 72 -6.95 5.23 -9.37
C GLU A 72 -8.04 4.17 -9.18
N TYR A 73 -7.72 2.91 -9.46
CA TYR A 73 -8.61 1.78 -9.19
C TYR A 73 -8.94 1.67 -7.69
N ASN A 74 -7.92 1.71 -6.83
CA ASN A 74 -8.08 1.64 -5.38
C ASN A 74 -8.88 2.83 -4.84
N ARG A 75 -8.63 4.06 -5.30
CA ARG A 75 -9.44 5.24 -4.93
C ARG A 75 -10.93 5.03 -5.20
N LYS A 76 -11.27 4.47 -6.37
CA LYS A 76 -12.66 4.14 -6.72
C LYS A 76 -13.24 3.06 -5.80
N TYR A 77 -12.45 2.03 -5.47
CA TYR A 77 -12.84 1.00 -4.51
C TYR A 77 -13.15 1.61 -3.13
N PHE A 78 -12.25 2.45 -2.60
CA PHE A 78 -12.41 3.04 -1.27
C PHE A 78 -13.59 4.00 -1.17
N ARG A 79 -13.92 4.75 -2.23
CA ARG A 79 -15.17 5.53 -2.28
C ARG A 79 -16.38 4.66 -1.96
N GLY A 80 -16.52 3.52 -2.65
CA GLY A 80 -17.61 2.57 -2.39
C GLY A 80 -17.55 1.85 -1.05
N VAL A 81 -16.39 1.81 -0.38
CA VAL A 81 -16.25 1.27 0.98
C VAL A 81 -16.70 2.29 2.02
N PHE A 82 -16.29 3.55 1.87
CA PHE A 82 -16.61 4.63 2.81
C PHE A 82 -18.04 5.18 2.66
N ASP A 83 -18.63 5.08 1.46
CA ASP A 83 -20.01 5.51 1.21
C ASP A 83 -21.07 4.53 1.78
N LYS A 84 -20.66 3.35 2.27
CA LYS A 84 -21.61 2.40 2.87
C LYS A 84 -22.03 2.90 4.26
N PRO A 85 -23.33 3.09 4.53
CA PRO A 85 -23.78 3.42 5.87
C PRO A 85 -23.40 2.28 6.82
N TYR A 86 -22.81 2.63 7.96
CA TYR A 86 -22.51 1.68 9.03
C TYR A 86 -23.79 0.91 9.35
N LYS A 87 -23.79 -0.42 9.17
CA LYS A 87 -24.92 -1.24 9.62
C LYS A 87 -24.90 -1.25 11.15
N ALA A 88 -25.89 -0.58 11.74
CA ALA A 88 -26.21 -0.67 13.17
C ALA A 88 -26.65 -2.09 13.56
#